data_AF-A0A376WS65-F1
#
_entry.id   AF-A0A376WS65-F1
#
_cell.length_a   1.000
_cell.length_b   1.000
_cell.length_c   1.000
_cell.angle_alpha   90.00
_cell.angle_beta   90.00
_cell.angle_gamma   90.00
#
_symmetry.space_group_name_H-M   'P 1'
#
loop_
_entity.id
_entity.type
_entity.pdbx_description
1 polymer ?
#
loop_
_entity_poly.entity_id
_entity_poly.type
_entity_poly.pdbx_seq_one_letter_code
_entity_poly.pdbx_strand_id
1 'polypeptide(L)' 'MSHYAEYDYLIVNDDFDTALTDLKTIISRRTSAHEPPKAAS' A
#
# COMPACT_ATOMS: atom_id res chain seq x y z
N MET A 1 9.22 -6.24 -26.70
CA MET A 1 9.10 -7.15 -25.53
C MET A 1 8.57 -6.30 -24.40
N SER A 2 7.27 -6.44 -24.09
CA SER A 2 6.51 -5.44 -23.34
C SER A 2 6.85 -5.44 -21.85
N HIS A 3 7.09 -4.25 -21.33
CA HIS A 3 7.33 -3.95 -19.92
C HIS A 3 6.05 -4.24 -19.12
N TYR A 4 6.05 -5.31 -18.31
CA TYR A 4 4.89 -5.77 -17.54
C TYR A 4 5.14 -5.70 -16.03
N ALA A 5 5.51 -4.53 -15.52
CA ALA A 5 5.62 -4.34 -14.08
C ALA A 5 5.43 -2.87 -13.67
N GLU A 6 4.33 -2.24 -14.07
CA GLU A 6 3.94 -0.92 -13.52
C GLU A 6 3.10 -1.08 -12.25
N TYR A 7 3.65 -1.77 -11.25
CA TYR A 7 3.05 -1.86 -9.93
C TYR A 7 4.01 -1.25 -8.92
N ASP A 8 3.52 -0.32 -8.09
CA ASP A 8 4.33 0.34 -7.05
C ASP A 8 4.78 -0.62 -5.93
N TYR A 9 4.04 -1.73 -5.75
CA TYR A 9 4.30 -2.73 -4.71
C TYR A 9 4.00 -4.14 -5.24
N LEU A 10 4.89 -5.10 -4.93
CA LEU A 10 4.73 -6.53 -5.16
C LEU A 10 4.83 -7.25 -3.82
N ILE A 11 3.87 -8.13 -3.52
CA ILE A 11 3.89 -8.98 -2.33
C ILE A 11 4.13 -10.42 -2.78
N VAL A 12 5.15 -11.06 -2.23
CA VAL A 12 5.38 -12.50 -2.39
C VAL A 12 4.70 -13.21 -1.23
N ASN A 13 3.84 -14.17 -1.53
CA ASN A 13 3.10 -14.95 -0.53
C ASN A 13 3.77 -16.31 -0.33
N ASP A 14 4.90 -16.31 0.37
CA ASP A 14 5.59 -17.51 0.84
C ASP A 14 5.23 -17.84 2.30
N ASP A 15 4.98 -16.82 3.13
CA ASP A 15 4.43 -16.91 4.48
C ASP A 15 3.18 -16.03 4.62
N PHE A 16 2.06 -16.63 5.07
CA PHE A 16 0.77 -15.96 5.08
C PHE A 16 0.69 -14.80 6.07
N ASP A 17 1.24 -14.97 7.28
CA ASP A 17 1.15 -13.95 8.33
C ASP A 17 1.99 -12.71 7.96
N THR A 18 3.15 -12.94 7.33
CA THR A 18 4.03 -11.90 6.81
C THR A 18 3.38 -11.16 5.63
N ALA A 19 2.89 -11.90 4.63
CA ALA A 19 2.24 -11.31 3.46
C ALA A 19 0.97 -10.51 3.83
N LEU A 20 0.20 -10.99 4.83
CA LEU A 20 -0.97 -10.28 5.33
C LEU A 20 -0.58 -8.95 6.02
N THR A 21 0.54 -8.95 6.75
CA THR A 21 1.06 -7.75 7.40
C THR A 21 1.48 -6.71 6.37
N ASP A 22 2.27 -7.13 5.37
CA ASP A 22 2.73 -6.27 4.28
C ASP A 22 1.57 -5.67 3.49
N LEU A 23 0.55 -6.48 3.18
CA LEU A 23 -0.66 -6.03 2.49
C LEU A 23 -1.39 -4.94 3.28
N LYS A 24 -1.57 -5.12 4.60
CA LYS A 24 -2.22 -4.14 5.47
C LYS A 24 -1.45 -2.83 5.52
N THR A 25 -0.12 -2.88 5.58
CA THR A 25 0.74 -1.69 5.57
C THR A 25 0.58 -0.89 4.28
N ILE A 26 0.57 -1.56 3.12
CA ILE A 26 0.40 -0.90 1.81
C ILE A 26 -0.97 -0.22 1.72
N ILE A 27 -2.04 -0.88 2.16
CA ILE A 27 -3.40 -0.32 2.11
C ILE A 27 -3.55 0.85 3.09
N SER A 28 -3.04 0.73 4.32
CA SER A 28 -3.17 1.76 5.35
C SER A 28 -2.48 3.08 4.95
N ARG A 29 -1.32 3.01 4.28
CA ARG A 29 -0.61 4.20 3.77
C ARG A 29 -1.42 4.98 2.74
N ARG A 30 -2.28 4.32 1.97
CA ARG A 30 -3.13 4.98 0.97
C ARG A 30 -4.30 5.74 1.59
N THR A 31 -4.78 5.34 2.77
CA THR A 31 -5.91 5.98 3.46
C THR A 31 -5.50 7.26 4.19
N SER A 32 -4.29 7.33 4.75
CA SER A 32 -3.83 8.51 5.52
C SER A 32 -3.52 9.75 4.67
N ALA A 33 -3.49 9.63 3.34
CA ALA A 33 -3.25 10.75 2.43
C ALA A 33 -4.53 11.54 2.04
N HIS A 34 -5.71 11.17 2.58
CA HIS A 34 -6.99 11.80 2.22
C HIS A 34 -7.63 12.65 3.34
N GLU A 35 -6.91 12.98 4.42
CA GLU A 35 -7.43 13.94 5.37
C GLU A 35 -7.07 15.37 4.90
N PRO A 36 -8.05 16.22 4.49
CA PRO A 36 -7.75 17.61 4.22
C PRO A 36 -7.24 18.25 5.52
N PRO A 37 -6.21 19.09 5.48
CA PRO A 37 -5.75 19.79 6.67
C PRO A 37 -6.93 20.54 7.27
N LYS A 38 -7.35 20.12 8.47
CA LYS A 38 -8.39 20.79 9.24
C LYS A 38 -7.99 22.26 9.34
N ALA A 39 -8.70 23.11 8.60
CA ALA A 39 -8.52 24.55 8.66
C ALA A 39 -8.65 24.96 10.13
N ALA A 40 -7.53 25.38 10.70
CA ALA A 40 -7.54 26.10 11.95
C ALA A 40 -8.12 27.49 11.64
N SER A 41 -9.38 27.72 12.02
CA SER A 41 -9.82 28.94 12.73
C SER A 41 -11.29 28.86 13.10
#